data_AF-A0A7R8VXE0-F1
#
_entry.id   AF-A0A7R8VXE0-F1
#
_cell.length_a   1.000
_cell.length_b   1.000
_cell.length_c   1.000
_cell.angle_alpha   90.00
_cell.angle_beta   90.00
_cell.angle_gamma   90.00
#
_symmetry.space_group_name_H-M   'P 1'
#
loop_
_entity.id
_entity.type
_entity.pdbx_description
1 polymer ?
#
loop_
_entity_poly.entity_id
_entity_poly.type
_entity_poly.pdbx_seq_one_letter_code
_entity_poly.pdbx_strand_id
1 'polypeptide(L)'
;RFEPFQDENPDLFYAVPWSYGTLGFLTSAEIKIIPAQRYVRLEYHPYHSLEDIVKAFETESHRPDNHFVECLMFAKDQAVVMTGTMENDCEPDKVNRHKLLFSDIVKREVMHKLLFRDIVKREMMHKLLFSDIVNREVMVVETSDTNCCLVILLTER
;
A
#
# COMPACT_ATOMS: atom_id res chain seq x y z
N ARG A 1 -19.43 -32.82 6.17
CA ARG A 1 -18.37 -32.52 5.18
C ARG A 1 -18.91 -31.31 4.45
N PHE A 2 -18.39 -30.12 4.76
CA PHE A 2 -18.82 -28.91 4.06
C PHE A 2 -17.99 -28.86 2.79
N GLU A 3 -18.65 -28.92 1.64
CA GLU A 3 -17.98 -28.65 0.37
C GLU A 3 -17.71 -27.13 0.30
N PRO A 4 -16.64 -26.69 -0.38
CA PRO A 4 -16.37 -25.26 -0.53
C PRO A 4 -17.57 -24.55 -1.15
N PHE A 5 -17.94 -23.37 -0.64
CA PHE A 5 -19.05 -22.57 -1.18
C PHE A 5 -18.88 -22.25 -2.68
N GLN A 6 -17.63 -22.24 -3.16
CA GLN A 6 -17.26 -22.14 -4.57
C GLN A 6 -17.81 -23.30 -5.43
N ASP A 7 -17.89 -24.52 -4.89
CA ASP A 7 -18.35 -25.72 -5.62
C ASP A 7 -19.88 -25.90 -5.54
N GLU A 8 -20.51 -25.41 -4.47
CA GLU A 8 -21.96 -25.51 -4.28
C GLU A 8 -22.73 -24.44 -5.07
N ASN A 9 -22.25 -23.19 -5.09
CA ASN A 9 -22.91 -22.06 -5.78
C ASN A 9 -21.87 -21.14 -6.45
N PRO A 10 -21.19 -21.60 -7.52
CA PRO A 10 -20.11 -20.86 -8.17
C PRO A 10 -20.56 -19.48 -8.68
N ASP A 11 -21.74 -19.39 -9.31
CA ASP A 11 -22.26 -18.14 -9.87
C ASP A 11 -22.43 -17.06 -8.79
N LEU A 12 -22.91 -17.46 -7.61
CA LEU A 12 -23.07 -16.55 -6.48
C LEU A 12 -21.73 -16.21 -5.84
N PHE A 13 -20.85 -17.20 -5.68
CA PHE A 13 -19.51 -16.99 -5.11
C PHE A 13 -18.70 -15.94 -5.87
N TYR A 14 -18.68 -16.02 -7.20
CA TYR A 14 -17.95 -15.07 -8.04
C TYR A 14 -18.69 -13.74 -8.25
N ALA A 15 -20.02 -13.71 -8.07
CA ALA A 15 -20.79 -12.47 -8.18
C ALA A 15 -20.78 -11.62 -6.89
N VAL A 16 -20.53 -12.22 -5.72
CA VAL A 16 -20.52 -11.53 -4.42
C VAL A 16 -19.44 -10.43 -4.33
N PRO A 17 -18.17 -10.69 -4.68
CA PRO A 17 -17.15 -9.63 -4.76
C PRO A 17 -17.62 -8.52 -5.69
N TRP A 18 -17.52 -7.26 -5.25
CA TRP A 18 -17.97 -6.08 -6.01
C TRP A 18 -19.49 -5.99 -6.29
N SER A 19 -20.33 -6.81 -5.64
CA SER A 19 -21.80 -6.66 -5.74
C SER A 19 -22.37 -5.45 -4.99
N TYR A 20 -21.56 -4.73 -4.23
CA TYR A 20 -22.01 -3.62 -3.38
C TYR A 20 -23.18 -4.00 -2.44
N GLY A 21 -23.32 -5.29 -2.09
CA GLY A 21 -24.38 -5.79 -1.21
C GLY A 21 -25.74 -5.97 -1.89
N THR A 22 -25.84 -5.86 -3.22
CA THR A 22 -27.13 -6.05 -3.93
C THR A 22 -27.62 -7.49 -3.94
N LEU A 23 -26.71 -8.46 -3.85
CA LEU A 23 -27.02 -9.89 -3.88
C LEU A 23 -27.40 -10.46 -2.51
N GLY A 24 -27.16 -9.72 -1.43
CA GLY A 24 -27.46 -10.14 -0.06
C GLY A 24 -26.42 -9.66 0.95
N PHE A 25 -26.57 -10.11 2.20
CA PHE A 25 -25.65 -9.81 3.28
C PHE A 25 -24.61 -10.92 3.45
N LEU A 26 -23.33 -10.55 3.41
CA LEU A 26 -22.23 -11.47 3.73
C LEU A 26 -22.14 -11.63 5.26
N THR A 27 -22.56 -12.79 5.78
CA THR A 27 -22.55 -13.08 7.22
C THR A 27 -21.23 -13.68 7.70
N SER A 28 -20.57 -14.48 6.86
CA SER A 28 -19.29 -15.11 7.14
C SER A 28 -18.48 -15.27 5.86
N ALA A 29 -17.15 -15.16 5.95
CA ALA A 29 -16.23 -15.44 4.87
C ALA A 29 -15.01 -16.20 5.40
N GLU A 30 -14.52 -17.15 4.62
CA GLU A 30 -13.22 -17.79 4.86
C GLU A 30 -12.15 -17.03 4.09
N ILE A 31 -11.15 -16.53 4.81
CA ILE A 31 -10.08 -15.68 4.25
C ILE A 31 -8.76 -16.41 4.42
N LYS A 32 -8.03 -16.56 3.31
CA LYS A 32 -6.65 -17.06 3.35
C LYS A 32 -5.75 -16.00 3.99
N ILE A 33 -5.07 -16.39 5.05
CA ILE A 33 -4.14 -15.53 5.78
C ILE A 33 -2.69 -15.93 5.46
N ILE A 34 -1.81 -14.93 5.37
CA ILE A 34 -0.36 -15.17 5.35
C ILE A 34 0.30 -14.66 6.65
N PRO A 35 1.36 -15.33 7.13
CA PRO A 35 2.11 -14.86 8.30
C PRO A 35 2.75 -13.50 8.01
N ALA A 36 2.51 -12.51 8.86
CA ALA A 36 3.27 -11.26 8.79
C ALA A 36 4.55 -11.36 9.62
N GLN A 37 5.60 -10.75 9.09
CA GLN A 37 6.85 -10.54 9.82
C GLN A 37 6.79 -9.23 10.60
N ARG A 38 7.69 -9.08 11.56
CA ARG A 38 7.69 -7.96 12.50
C ARG A 38 7.88 -6.60 11.82
N TYR A 39 8.63 -6.56 10.72
CA TYR A 39 8.93 -5.33 10.02
C TYR A 39 8.60 -5.43 8.53
N VAL A 40 8.32 -4.28 7.92
CA VAL A 40 8.30 -4.13 6.47
C VAL A 40 9.34 -3.10 6.09
N ARG A 41 10.34 -3.51 5.31
CA ARG A 41 11.30 -2.63 4.67
C ARG A 41 10.68 -2.09 3.40
N LEU A 42 10.55 -0.78 3.31
CA LEU A 42 10.05 -0.04 2.15
C LEU A 42 11.21 0.70 1.48
N GLU A 43 11.33 0.53 0.17
CA GLU A 43 12.27 1.27 -0.66
C GLU A 43 11.49 2.20 -1.58
N TYR A 44 11.98 3.44 -1.72
CA TYR A 44 11.32 4.46 -2.54
C TYR A 44 12.16 4.73 -3.78
N HIS A 45 11.56 4.53 -4.94
CA HIS A 45 12.19 4.77 -6.23
C HIS A 45 11.47 5.90 -6.96
N PRO A 46 12.06 7.10 -7.01
CA PRO A 46 11.45 8.24 -7.70
C PRO A 46 11.66 8.13 -9.21
N TYR A 47 10.63 8.50 -9.96
CA TYR A 47 10.65 8.51 -11.43
C TYR A 47 10.10 9.83 -11.97
N HIS A 48 10.65 10.22 -13.12
CA HIS A 48 10.41 11.50 -13.78
C HIS A 48 9.87 11.39 -15.22
N SER A 49 9.40 10.20 -15.60
CA SER A 49 8.79 9.91 -16.90
C SER A 49 7.68 8.89 -16.74
N LEU A 50 6.55 9.10 -17.42
CA LEU A 50 5.43 8.17 -17.39
C LEU A 50 5.82 6.77 -17.89
N GLU A 51 6.65 6.69 -18.92
CA GLU A 51 7.11 5.42 -19.50
C GLU A 51 7.95 4.62 -18.49
N ASP A 52 8.86 5.31 -17.79
CA ASP A 52 9.69 4.70 -16.76
C ASP A 52 8.87 4.28 -15.55
N ILE A 53 7.86 5.09 -15.16
CA ILE A 53 6.94 4.77 -14.06
C ILE A 53 6.19 3.47 -14.34
N VAL A 54 5.57 3.37 -15.52
CA VAL A 54 4.79 2.19 -15.91
C VAL A 54 5.68 0.96 -15.96
N LYS A 55 6.85 1.09 -16.60
CA LYS A 55 7.82 -0.01 -16.74
C LYS A 55 8.34 -0.48 -15.38
N ALA A 56 8.70 0.45 -14.50
CA ALA A 56 9.18 0.13 -13.17
C ALA A 56 8.09 -0.55 -12.34
N PHE A 57 6.88 0.01 -12.33
CA PHE A 57 5.75 -0.56 -11.58
C PHE A 57 5.39 -1.97 -12.08
N GLU A 58 5.35 -2.18 -13.40
CA GLU A 58 5.10 -3.51 -13.99
C GLU A 58 6.23 -4.50 -13.66
N THR A 59 7.49 -4.06 -13.74
CA THR A 59 8.64 -4.91 -13.42
C THR A 59 8.59 -5.33 -11.96
N GLU A 60 8.43 -4.37 -11.04
CA GLU A 60 8.43 -4.64 -9.60
C GLU A 60 7.20 -5.43 -9.15
N SER A 61 6.03 -5.27 -9.80
CA SER A 61 4.81 -6.04 -9.51
C SER A 61 4.92 -7.53 -9.88
N HIS A 62 5.75 -7.86 -10.87
CA HIS A 62 5.98 -9.25 -11.28
C HIS A 62 7.13 -9.92 -10.54
N ARG A 63 7.88 -9.18 -9.70
CA ARG A 63 8.98 -9.74 -8.92
C ARG A 63 8.45 -10.48 -7.69
N PRO A 64 8.73 -11.79 -7.55
CA PRO A 64 8.19 -12.58 -6.44
C PRO A 64 8.80 -12.20 -5.08
N ASP A 65 9.94 -11.51 -5.08
CA ASP A 65 10.63 -11.07 -3.86
C ASP A 65 9.89 -9.90 -3.18
N ASN A 66 9.13 -9.12 -3.95
CA ASN A 66 8.37 -7.99 -3.43
C ASN A 66 7.04 -8.47 -2.85
N HIS A 67 6.85 -8.24 -1.56
CA HIS A 67 5.60 -8.57 -0.88
C HIS A 67 4.54 -7.48 -1.06
N PHE A 68 4.98 -6.24 -1.23
CA PHE A 68 4.13 -5.08 -1.48
C PHE A 68 4.71 -4.25 -2.60
N VAL A 69 3.87 -3.77 -3.51
CA VAL A 69 4.25 -2.81 -4.53
C VAL A 69 3.15 -1.77 -4.63
N GLU A 70 3.50 -0.50 -4.45
CA GLU A 70 2.58 0.62 -4.55
C GLU A 70 3.23 1.74 -5.37
N CYS A 71 2.43 2.48 -6.14
CA CYS A 71 2.91 3.62 -6.89
C CYS A 71 2.07 4.85 -6.54
N LEU A 72 2.74 5.90 -6.08
CA LEU A 72 2.11 7.17 -5.76
C LEU A 72 2.49 8.22 -6.80
N MET A 73 1.51 8.65 -7.59
CA MET A 73 1.71 9.71 -8.61
C MET A 73 1.44 11.10 -8.03
N PHE A 74 2.35 12.04 -8.28
CA PHE A 74 2.25 13.44 -7.89
C PHE A 74 1.94 14.35 -9.07
N ALA A 75 2.44 14.00 -10.26
CA ALA A 75 2.14 14.63 -11.54
C ALA A 75 2.13 13.58 -12.66
N LYS A 76 1.85 14.00 -13.89
CA LYS A 76 1.78 13.12 -15.07
C LYS A 76 3.08 12.33 -15.28
N ASP A 77 4.20 12.95 -14.99
CA ASP A 77 5.56 12.46 -15.17
C ASP A 77 6.32 12.34 -13.85
N GLN A 78 5.69 12.59 -12.69
CA GLN A 78 6.36 12.51 -11.38
C GLN A 78 5.63 11.52 -10.49
N ALA A 79 6.28 10.42 -10.15
CA ALA A 79 5.75 9.42 -9.25
C ALA A 79 6.86 8.76 -8.44
N VAL A 80 6.47 8.10 -7.37
CA VAL A 80 7.36 7.26 -6.57
C VAL A 80 6.79 5.86 -6.56
N VAL A 81 7.57 4.90 -7.04
CA VAL A 81 7.28 3.48 -6.91
C VAL A 81 7.90 3.00 -5.60
N MET A 82 7.10 2.33 -4.78
CA MET A 82 7.45 1.84 -3.47
C MET A 82 7.41 0.33 -3.49
N THR A 83 8.50 -0.31 -3.11
CA THR A 83 8.59 -1.77 -2.97
C THR A 83 8.73 -2.11 -1.49
N GLY A 84 8.06 -3.16 -1.06
CA GLY A 84 8.00 -3.59 0.33
C GLY A 84 8.37 -5.05 0.51
N THR A 85 9.34 -5.32 1.38
CA THR A 85 9.73 -6.67 1.80
C THR A 85 9.46 -6.86 3.29
N MET A 86 8.87 -8.01 3.64
CA MET A 86 8.69 -8.39 5.04
C MET A 86 9.99 -8.93 5.61
N GLU A 87 10.41 -8.41 6.76
CA GLU A 87 11.66 -8.77 7.44
C GLU A 87 11.43 -8.92 8.96
N ASN A 88 12.24 -9.78 9.62
CA ASN A 88 12.15 -10.00 11.07
C ASN A 88 13.16 -9.16 11.87
N ASP A 89 14.21 -8.67 11.21
CA ASP A 89 15.26 -7.86 11.81
C ASP A 89 15.36 -6.52 11.08
N CYS A 90 15.82 -5.49 11.77
CA CYS A 90 15.96 -4.16 11.21
C CYS A 90 17.06 -3.37 11.90
N GLU A 91 17.71 -2.49 11.15
CA GLU A 91 18.62 -1.50 11.73
C GLU A 91 17.82 -0.53 12.65
N PRO A 92 18.14 -0.45 13.96
CA PRO A 92 17.34 0.31 14.93
C PRO A 92 17.15 1.78 14.58
N ASP A 93 18.14 2.37 13.90
CA ASP A 93 18.16 3.79 13.53
C ASP A 93 17.26 4.13 12.32
N LYS A 94 16.80 3.12 11.57
CA LYS A 94 15.92 3.27 10.39
C LYS A 94 14.47 2.87 10.64
N VAL A 95 14.14 2.50 11.89
CA VAL A 95 12.78 2.12 12.28
C VAL A 95 11.93 3.37 12.45
N ASN A 96 10.96 3.51 11.56
CA ASN A 96 9.93 4.49 11.72
C ASN A 96 8.76 3.89 12.51
N ARG A 97 8.69 4.21 13.81
CA ARG A 97 7.64 3.72 14.73
C ARG A 97 6.29 4.42 14.53
N HIS A 98 6.19 5.40 13.63
CA HIS A 98 4.91 6.01 13.32
C HIS A 98 4.05 5.03 12.51
N LYS A 99 3.04 4.46 13.18
CA LYS A 99 2.13 3.41 12.71
C LYS A 99 1.26 3.78 11.48
N LEU A 100 1.47 4.95 10.89
CA LEU A 100 0.65 5.48 9.81
C LEU A 100 1.57 6.07 8.74
N LEU A 101 1.86 5.27 7.72
CA LEU A 101 2.59 5.70 6.52
C LEU A 101 2.03 7.01 5.95
N PHE A 102 0.70 7.18 6.04
CA PHE A 102 -0.04 8.37 5.61
C PHE A 102 0.22 9.63 6.45
N SER A 103 0.50 9.53 7.75
CA SER A 103 0.72 10.72 8.59
C SER A 103 2.12 11.30 8.44
N ASP A 104 3.10 10.48 8.05
CA ASP A 104 4.48 10.97 7.85
C ASP A 104 4.71 11.57 6.48
N ILE A 105 3.98 11.10 5.46
CA ILE A 105 3.90 11.76 4.16
C ILE A 105 3.36 13.18 4.37
N VAL A 106 2.46 13.36 5.33
CA VAL A 106 1.75 14.60 5.53
C VAL A 106 1.93 15.09 6.97
N LYS A 107 3.11 15.66 7.30
CA LYS A 107 3.37 16.27 8.61
C LYS A 107 2.14 17.07 9.07
N ARG A 108 1.50 16.63 10.14
CA ARG A 108 0.24 17.19 10.68
C ARG A 108 0.29 18.72 10.85
N GLU A 109 1.43 19.26 11.27
CA GLU A 109 1.64 20.71 11.42
C GLU A 109 1.64 21.46 10.08
N VAL A 110 2.09 20.82 9.01
CA VAL A 110 2.12 21.38 7.66
C VAL A 110 0.71 21.32 7.05
N MET A 111 0.00 20.19 7.17
CA MET A 111 -1.40 20.08 6.73
C MET A 111 -2.33 21.08 7.39
N HIS A 112 -2.27 21.20 8.73
CA HIS A 112 -3.18 22.07 9.47
C HIS A 112 -2.85 23.56 9.29
N LYS A 113 -1.67 23.91 8.77
CA LYS A 113 -1.34 25.28 8.34
C LYS A 113 -1.68 25.54 6.87
N LEU A 114 -1.67 24.51 6.02
CA LEU A 114 -1.83 24.62 4.57
C LEU A 114 -3.27 24.42 4.11
N LEU A 115 -4.07 23.60 4.79
CA LEU A 115 -5.51 23.48 4.54
C LEU A 115 -6.29 24.75 4.91
N PHE A 116 -5.75 25.59 5.81
CA PHE A 116 -6.41 26.80 6.31
C PHE A 116 -5.89 28.10 5.67
N ARG A 117 -4.95 28.00 4.72
CA ARG A 117 -4.51 29.15 3.93
C ARG A 117 -4.71 28.83 2.45
N ASP A 118 -5.54 29.62 1.77
CA ASP A 118 -5.71 29.67 0.31
C ASP A 118 -4.40 29.93 -0.49
N ILE A 119 -3.25 29.98 0.19
CA ILE A 119 -1.97 30.49 -0.31
C ILE A 119 -1.14 29.41 -1.02
N VAL A 120 -1.28 28.14 -0.64
CA VAL A 120 -0.49 27.07 -1.27
C VAL A 120 -1.33 26.33 -2.29
N LYS A 121 -1.07 26.63 -3.57
CA LYS A 121 -1.65 25.90 -4.71
C LYS A 121 -1.33 24.41 -4.57
N ARG A 122 -2.32 23.57 -4.90
CA ARG A 122 -2.22 22.09 -4.87
C ARG A 122 -0.93 21.57 -5.52
N GLU A 123 -0.48 22.20 -6.60
CA GLU A 123 0.78 21.88 -7.30
C GLU A 123 2.02 21.97 -6.39
N MET A 124 2.09 22.98 -5.53
CA MET A 124 3.22 23.21 -4.63
C MET A 124 3.22 22.22 -3.45
N MET A 125 2.03 21.78 -3.01
CA MET A 125 1.88 20.66 -2.07
C MET A 125 2.43 19.36 -2.66
N HIS A 126 2.02 19.01 -3.89
CA HIS A 126 2.51 17.79 -4.54
C HIS A 126 4.03 17.81 -4.73
N LYS A 127 4.63 18.97 -5.05
CA LYS A 127 6.09 19.13 -5.15
C LYS A 127 6.81 18.93 -3.80
N LEU A 128 6.28 19.51 -2.72
CA LEU A 128 6.87 19.35 -1.38
C LEU A 128 6.77 17.90 -0.86
N LEU A 129 5.61 17.28 -1.04
CA LEU A 129 5.39 15.88 -0.68
C LEU A 129 6.31 14.95 -1.47
N PHE A 130 6.42 15.19 -2.78
CA PHE A 130 7.33 14.45 -3.64
C PHE A 130 8.79 14.59 -3.16
N SER A 131 9.28 15.81 -2.90
CA SER A 131 10.66 16.01 -2.42
C SER A 131 10.92 15.35 -1.07
N ASP A 132 9.97 15.41 -0.13
CA ASP A 132 10.12 14.79 1.18
C ASP A 132 10.15 13.25 1.10
N ILE A 133 9.39 12.67 0.17
CA ILE A 133 9.37 11.22 -0.06
C ILE A 133 10.62 10.77 -0.82
N VAL A 134 11.04 11.50 -1.85
CA VAL A 134 12.25 11.21 -2.65
C VAL A 134 13.51 11.22 -1.78
N ASN A 135 13.56 12.07 -0.76
CA ASN A 135 14.70 12.13 0.16
C ASN A 135 14.79 10.94 1.13
N ARG A 136 13.80 10.03 1.13
CA ARG A 136 13.82 8.81 1.94
C ARG A 136 14.24 7.64 1.06
N GLU A 137 15.45 7.14 1.22
CA GLU A 137 15.89 5.97 0.44
C GLU A 137 15.23 4.67 0.94
N VAL A 138 15.21 4.46 2.26
CA VAL A 138 14.67 3.25 2.89
C VAL A 138 13.94 3.63 4.17
N MET A 139 12.78 3.02 4.40
CA MET A 139 12.02 3.13 5.64
C MET A 139 11.66 1.75 6.15
N VAL A 140 11.85 1.51 7.45
CA VAL A 140 11.36 0.28 8.08
C VAL A 140 10.13 0.61 8.92
N VAL A 141 9.03 -0.06 8.65
CA VAL A 141 7.77 0.09 9.39
C VAL A 141 7.60 -1.09 10.32
N GLU A 142 7.43 -0.82 11.61
CA GLU A 142 7.10 -1.85 12.60
C GLU A 142 5.63 -2.25 12.45
N THR A 143 5.39 -3.53 12.12
CA THR A 143 4.05 -4.11 12.17
C THR A 143 3.67 -4.27 13.64
N SER A 144 2.42 -3.94 14.01
CA SER A 144 2.01 -4.02 15.41
C SER A 144 2.15 -5.44 15.96
N ASP A 145 2.64 -5.56 17.21
CA ASP A 145 2.92 -6.80 17.98
C ASP A 145 1.77 -7.85 18.02
N THR A 146 0.60 -7.54 17.48
CA THR A 146 -0.56 -8.42 17.43
C THR A 146 -0.62 -9.17 16.11
N ASN A 147 0.09 -10.31 15.95
CA ASN A 147 -0.14 -11.34 14.90
C ASN A 147 -0.93 -10.84 13.66
N CYS A 148 -0.43 -9.81 12.99
CA CYS A 148 -1.21 -9.09 11.99
C CYS A 148 -1.23 -9.93 10.73
N CYS A 149 -2.20 -10.82 10.58
CA CYS A 149 -2.36 -11.60 9.36
C CYS A 149 -2.65 -10.64 8.20
N LEU A 150 -1.81 -10.65 7.17
CA LEU A 150 -2.12 -9.90 5.95
C LEU A 150 -3.23 -10.64 5.21
N VAL A 151 -4.34 -9.94 4.96
CA VAL A 151 -5.43 -10.43 4.13
C VAL A 151 -5.08 -10.12 2.69
N ILE A 152 -4.55 -11.10 1.97
CA ILE A 152 -4.42 -11.00 0.52
C ILE A 152 -5.76 -11.47 -0.07
N LEU A 153 -6.57 -10.51 -0.53
CA LEU A 153 -7.69 -10.82 -1.41
C LEU A 153 -7.09 -11.19 -2.78
N LEU A 154 -6.70 -12.46 -2.94
CA LEU A 154 -6.37 -13.01 -4.24
C LEU A 154 -7.65 -13.02 -5.07
N THR A 155 -7.85 -12.00 -5.90
CA THR A 155 -8.74 -12.13 -7.05
C THR A 155 -7.98 -12.93 -8.11
N GLU A 156 -8.01 -14.25 -7.97
CA GLU A 156 -7.66 -15.13 -9.09
C GLU A 156 -8.66 -14.86 -10.22
N ARG A 157 -8.12 -14.45 -11.38
CA ARG A 157 -8.78 -14.69 -12.66
C ARG A 157 -8.28 -16.01 -13.21
#